data_AF-A0A1I5S6W4-F1
#
_entry.id   AF-A0A1I5S6W4-F1
#
_cell.length_a   1.000
_cell.length_b   1.000
_cell.length_c   1.000
_cell.angle_alpha   90.00
_cell.angle_beta   90.00
_cell.angle_gamma   90.00
#
_symmetry.space_group_name_H-M   'P 1'
#
loop_
_entity.id
_entity.type
_entity.pdbx_description
1 polymer ?
#
loop_
_entity_poly.entity_id
_entity_poly.type
_entity_poly.pdbx_seq_one_letter_code
_entity_poly.pdbx_strand_id
1 'polypeptide(L)'
;MIKKFIDEKLLPFLFMQPTHPMRFNELMKANKLLVDNMLLEGSIPGVKLRLGRVYLFMIFVWNLILIPLAMIFHKILAKIDCHIAIMMAVFFTLLFFGILSIFKQWAMERMAEKMIKKAWSIHFPYCDYETFHEKVAKFYGDALEKGVTGANIEMYIMNALSLEK
;
A
#
# COMPACT_ATOMS: atom_id res chain seq x y z
N MET A 1 7.40 -17.47 -4.71
CA MET A 1 8.65 -17.07 -4.01
C MET A 1 8.77 -15.56 -3.83
N ILE A 2 8.63 -14.76 -4.90
CA ILE A 2 8.76 -13.29 -4.85
C ILE A 2 7.70 -12.61 -3.97
N LYS A 3 6.41 -12.97 -4.10
CA LYS A 3 5.32 -12.41 -3.28
C LYS A 3 5.57 -12.59 -1.77
N LYS A 4 6.02 -13.78 -1.38
CA LYS A 4 6.39 -14.11 0.00
C LYS A 4 7.55 -13.24 0.50
N PHE A 5 8.58 -13.04 -0.32
CA PHE A 5 9.70 -12.15 0.02
C PHE A 5 9.25 -10.69 0.21
N ILE A 6 8.39 -10.19 -0.69
CA ILE A 6 7.83 -8.83 -0.59
C ILE A 6 7.09 -8.68 0.74
N ASP A 7 6.14 -9.59 1.00
CA ASP A 7 5.25 -9.46 2.15
C ASP A 7 5.99 -9.69 3.48
N GLU A 8 6.97 -10.59 3.53
CA GLU A 8 7.65 -10.99 4.78
C GLU A 8 8.94 -10.24 5.07
N LYS A 9 9.65 -9.74 4.04
CA LYS A 9 10.93 -9.03 4.22
C LYS A 9 10.86 -7.58 3.80
N LEU A 10 10.36 -7.29 2.59
CA LEU A 10 10.37 -5.93 2.05
C LEU A 10 9.41 -5.00 2.82
N LEU A 11 8.13 -5.37 2.96
CA LEU A 11 7.16 -4.51 3.65
C LEU A 11 7.55 -4.25 5.12
N PRO A 12 7.93 -5.25 5.93
CA PRO A 12 8.41 -5.00 7.29
C PRO A 12 9.68 -4.15 7.37
N PHE A 13 10.52 -4.17 6.33
CA PHE A 13 11.66 -3.30 6.24
C PHE A 13 11.24 -1.85 5.97
N LEU A 14 10.34 -1.61 5.02
CA LEU A 14 9.89 -0.27 4.59
C LEU A 14 8.97 0.41 5.60
N PHE A 15 8.25 -0.36 6.42
CA PHE A 15 7.23 0.14 7.31
C PHE A 15 7.58 -0.03 8.79
N MET A 16 7.10 0.91 9.61
CA MET A 16 6.94 0.66 11.03
C MET A 16 5.65 -0.13 11.23
N GLN A 17 5.74 -1.26 11.94
CA GLN A 17 4.58 -2.08 12.24
C GLN A 17 3.76 -1.47 13.38
N PRO A 18 2.42 -1.63 13.36
CA PRO A 18 1.59 -1.22 14.48
C PRO A 18 1.90 -2.05 15.72
N THR A 19 1.92 -1.41 16.88
CA THR A 19 2.10 -2.08 18.19
C THR A 19 0.83 -2.79 18.66
N HIS A 20 -0.34 -2.38 18.16
CA HIS A 20 -1.64 -2.89 18.59
C HIS A 20 -2.41 -3.51 17.41
N PRO A 21 -3.26 -4.50 17.67
CA PRO A 21 -4.16 -5.02 16.65
C PRO A 21 -5.15 -3.93 16.20
N MET A 22 -5.47 -3.93 14.91
CA MET A 22 -6.42 -3.01 14.31
C MET A 22 -7.81 -3.22 14.91
N ARG A 23 -8.45 -2.13 15.35
CA ARG A 23 -9.81 -2.17 15.90
C ARG A 23 -10.85 -2.38 14.80
N PHE A 24 -12.04 -2.83 15.16
CA PHE A 24 -13.13 -3.07 14.21
C PHE A 24 -13.46 -1.84 13.35
N ASN A 25 -13.68 -0.68 13.99
CA ASN A 25 -13.98 0.56 13.26
C ASN A 25 -12.84 1.01 12.33
N GLU A 26 -11.59 0.80 12.74
CA GLU A 26 -10.41 1.10 11.92
C GLU A 26 -10.33 0.17 10.72
N LEU A 27 -10.63 -1.12 10.91
CA LEU A 27 -10.73 -2.11 9.84
C LEU A 27 -11.83 -1.73 8.84
N MET A 28 -13.03 -1.38 9.31
CA MET A 28 -14.14 -0.99 8.42
C MET A 28 -13.81 0.24 7.59
N LYS A 29 -13.25 1.27 8.23
CA LYS A 29 -12.81 2.48 7.54
C LYS A 29 -11.71 2.19 6.52
N ALA A 30 -10.69 1.42 6.89
CA ALA A 30 -9.59 1.07 6.00
C ALA A 30 -10.06 0.19 4.82
N ASN A 31 -10.95 -0.77 5.07
CA ASN A 31 -11.54 -1.61 4.04
C ASN A 31 -12.37 -0.80 3.04
N LYS A 32 -13.22 0.12 3.53
CA LYS A 32 -14.00 1.01 2.66
C LYS A 32 -13.10 1.89 1.80
N LEU A 33 -12.05 2.49 2.38
CA LEU A 33 -11.09 3.30 1.62
C LEU A 33 -10.36 2.49 0.53
N LEU A 34 -10.00 1.25 0.83
CA LEU A 34 -9.34 0.35 -0.13
C LEU A 34 -10.29 -0.03 -1.28
N VAL A 35 -11.55 -0.38 -0.97
CA VAL A 35 -12.58 -0.71 -1.97
C VAL A 35 -12.91 0.50 -2.85
N ASP A 36 -13.00 1.68 -2.25
CA ASP A 36 -13.32 2.93 -2.95
C ASP A 36 -12.10 3.51 -3.72
N ASN A 37 -10.96 2.80 -3.76
CA ASN A 37 -9.70 3.25 -4.38
C ASN A 37 -9.25 4.66 -3.91
N MET A 38 -9.53 4.98 -2.65
CA MET A 38 -9.14 6.25 -2.04
C MET A 38 -7.72 6.19 -1.47
N LEU A 39 -7.07 7.35 -1.34
CA LEU A 39 -5.73 7.46 -0.77
C LEU A 39 -5.71 6.91 0.68
N LEU A 40 -4.88 5.88 0.90
CA LEU A 40 -4.72 5.20 2.19
C LEU A 40 -3.65 5.83 3.08
N GLU A 41 -3.02 6.92 2.64
CA GLU A 41 -1.94 7.56 3.39
C GLU A 41 -2.49 8.22 4.67
N GLY A 42 -1.99 7.76 5.82
CA GLY A 42 -2.42 8.24 7.13
C GLY A 42 -3.77 7.70 7.62
N SER A 43 -4.48 6.88 6.83
CA SER A 43 -5.79 6.33 7.22
C SER A 43 -5.69 5.04 8.04
N ILE A 44 -4.55 4.35 7.98
CA ILE A 44 -4.30 3.10 8.70
C ILE A 44 -3.50 3.39 9.98
N PRO A 45 -4.10 3.24 11.17
CA PRO A 45 -3.44 3.53 12.42
C PRO A 45 -2.20 2.68 12.64
N GLY A 46 -1.11 3.32 13.09
CA GLY A 46 0.13 2.64 13.46
C GLY A 46 1.02 2.22 12.28
N VAL A 47 0.60 2.42 11.03
CA VAL A 47 1.45 2.19 9.85
C VAL A 47 2.10 3.50 9.44
N LYS A 48 3.42 3.55 9.55
CA LYS A 48 4.21 4.67 9.06
C LYS A 48 5.27 4.19 8.10
N LEU A 49 5.27 4.76 6.90
CA LEU A 49 6.33 4.54 5.92
C LEU A 49 7.63 5.14 6.45
N ARG A 50 8.69 4.33 6.51
CA ARG A 50 10.03 4.79 6.88
C ARG A 50 10.70 5.34 5.63
N LEU A 51 10.47 6.63 5.33
CA LEU A 51 10.95 7.28 4.11
C LEU A 51 12.43 6.98 3.84
N GLY A 52 13.31 7.13 4.83
CA GLY A 52 14.75 6.85 4.64
C GLY A 52 15.05 5.44 4.11
N ARG A 53 14.29 4.43 4.56
CA ARG A 53 14.45 3.04 4.09
C ARG A 53 13.92 2.84 2.68
N VAL A 54 12.84 3.54 2.33
CA VAL A 54 12.28 3.54 0.97
C VAL A 54 13.28 4.16 0.00
N TYR A 55 13.83 5.34 0.34
CA TYR A 55 14.85 5.99 -0.49
C TYR A 55 16.09 5.11 -0.64
N LEU A 56 16.58 4.52 0.46
CA LEU A 56 17.75 3.63 0.41
C LEU A 56 17.49 2.42 -0.50
N PHE A 57 16.34 1.77 -0.36
CA PHE A 57 15.96 0.66 -1.23
C PHE A 57 15.88 1.08 -2.69
N MET A 58 15.22 2.21 -2.99
CA MET A 58 15.07 2.69 -4.35
C MET A 58 16.39 3.13 -4.97
N ILE A 59 17.27 3.80 -4.23
CA ILE A 59 18.62 4.15 -4.69
C ILE A 59 19.40 2.89 -5.04
N PHE A 60 19.31 1.85 -4.20
CA PHE A 60 19.99 0.58 -4.46
C PHE A 60 19.47 -0.09 -5.74
N VAL A 61 18.15 -0.24 -5.88
CA VAL A 61 17.52 -0.84 -7.07
C VAL A 61 17.82 -0.03 -8.33
N TRP A 62 17.76 1.30 -8.24
CA TRP A 62 18.03 2.20 -9.36
C TRP A 62 19.47 2.08 -9.87
N ASN A 63 20.44 2.07 -8.95
CA ASN A 63 21.85 1.91 -9.31
C ASN A 63 22.17 0.51 -9.83
N LEU A 64 21.51 -0.53 -9.32
CA LEU A 64 21.67 -1.89 -9.82
C LEU A 64 21.30 -2.02 -11.30
N ILE A 65 20.39 -1.17 -11.79
CA ILE A 65 19.99 -1.12 -13.20
C ILE A 65 20.87 -0.15 -13.98
N LEU A 66 21.07 1.07 -13.48
CA LEU A 66 21.78 2.12 -14.21
C LEU A 66 23.28 1.88 -14.35
N ILE A 67 23.94 1.31 -13.34
CA ILE A 67 25.40 1.10 -13.39
C ILE A 67 25.79 0.10 -14.49
N PRO A 68 25.16 -1.10 -14.60
CA PRO A 68 25.42 -2.00 -15.71
C PRO A 68 25.09 -1.38 -17.07
N LEU A 69 23.96 -0.65 -17.15
CA LEU A 69 23.56 0.02 -18.38
C LEU A 69 24.61 1.06 -18.81
N ALA A 70 25.07 1.88 -17.87
CA ALA A 70 26.12 2.87 -18.10
C ALA A 70 27.44 2.22 -18.53
N MET A 71 27.83 1.08 -17.95
CA MET A 71 29.03 0.35 -18.36
C MET A 71 28.93 -0.19 -19.79
N ILE A 72 27.77 -0.75 -20.17
CA ILE A 72 27.54 -1.26 -21.53
C ILE A 72 27.57 -0.12 -22.56
N PHE A 73 26.91 1.00 -22.26
CA PHE A 73 26.79 2.15 -23.16
C PHE A 73 27.91 3.18 -22.99
N HIS A 74 28.92 2.93 -22.15
CA HIS A 74 29.96 3.89 -21.76
C HIS A 74 30.63 4.55 -22.97
N LYS A 75 31.01 3.76 -23.99
CA LYS A 75 31.70 4.28 -25.18
C LYS A 75 30.85 5.27 -25.99
N ILE A 76 29.53 5.09 -25.99
CA ILE A 76 28.59 5.98 -26.66
C ILE A 76 28.37 7.21 -25.80
N LEU A 77 28.08 7.02 -24.50
CA LEU A 77 27.87 8.08 -23.53
C LEU A 77 29.07 9.05 -23.45
N ALA A 78 30.30 8.54 -23.53
CA ALA A 78 31.52 9.36 -23.49
C ALA A 78 31.70 10.31 -24.69
N LYS A 79 30.95 10.11 -25.79
CA LYS A 79 31.01 10.93 -27.00
C LYS A 79 29.84 11.91 -27.13
N ILE A 80 28.89 11.89 -26.20
CA ILE A 80 27.70 12.74 -26.24
C ILE A 80 28.05 14.18 -25.83
N ASP A 81 27.41 15.14 -26.49
CA ASP A 81 27.54 16.56 -26.14
C ASP A 81 27.03 16.86 -24.73
N CYS A 82 27.66 17.83 -24.06
CA CYS A 82 27.34 18.22 -22.69
C CYS A 82 25.85 18.60 -22.51
N HIS A 83 25.23 19.30 -23.47
CA HIS A 83 23.83 19.71 -23.37
C HIS A 83 22.90 18.50 -23.37
N ILE A 84 23.15 17.53 -24.24
CA ILE A 84 22.36 16.29 -24.31
C ILE A 84 22.55 15.47 -23.03
N ALA A 85 23.77 15.41 -22.49
CA ALA A 85 24.05 14.72 -21.23
C ALA A 85 23.27 15.32 -20.05
N ILE A 86 23.21 16.65 -19.95
CA ILE A 86 22.41 17.36 -18.94
C ILE A 86 20.92 17.03 -19.11
N MET A 87 20.39 17.10 -20.33
CA MET A 87 18.98 16.79 -20.60
C MET A 87 18.63 15.35 -20.23
N MET A 88 19.51 14.38 -20.54
CA MET A 88 19.34 12.98 -20.13
C MET A 88 19.36 12.85 -18.60
N ALA A 89 20.28 13.52 -17.91
CA ALA A 89 20.35 13.47 -16.45
C ALA A 89 19.07 14.02 -15.78
N VAL A 90 18.53 15.13 -16.29
CA VAL A 90 17.24 15.68 -15.84
C VAL A 90 16.11 14.67 -16.08
N PHE A 91 16.04 14.08 -17.27
CA PHE A 91 15.03 13.08 -17.60
C PHE A 91 15.09 11.84 -16.68
N PHE A 92 16.28 11.28 -16.45
CA PHE A 92 16.44 10.15 -15.53
C PHE A 92 16.08 10.51 -14.09
N THR A 93 16.37 11.75 -13.67
CA THR A 93 15.99 12.23 -12.33
C THR A 93 14.48 12.31 -12.19
N LEU A 94 13.77 12.86 -13.19
CA LEU A 94 12.31 12.89 -13.20
C LEU A 94 11.72 11.47 -13.18
N LEU A 95 12.27 10.57 -13.99
CA LEU A 95 11.85 9.17 -14.05
C LEU A 95 12.03 8.47 -12.70
N PHE A 96 13.16 8.71 -12.00
CA PHE A 96 13.42 8.18 -10.67
C PHE A 96 12.35 8.62 -9.67
N PHE A 97 12.05 9.93 -9.62
CA PHE A 97 11.04 10.44 -8.69
C PHE A 97 9.61 9.98 -9.05
N GLY A 98 9.29 9.84 -10.33
CA GLY A 98 8.02 9.27 -10.79
C GLY A 98 7.84 7.83 -10.32
N ILE A 99 8.85 6.98 -10.57
CA ILE A 99 8.82 5.58 -10.13
C ILE A 99 8.81 5.47 -8.61
N LEU A 100 9.57 6.30 -7.90
CA LEU A 100 9.55 6.35 -6.45
C LEU A 100 8.15 6.69 -5.91
N SER A 101 7.45 7.64 -6.53
CA SER A 101 6.09 8.03 -6.13
C SER A 101 5.12 6.85 -6.28
N ILE A 102 5.12 6.22 -7.46
CA ILE A 102 4.30 5.04 -7.75
C ILE A 102 4.64 3.90 -6.76
N PHE A 103 5.93 3.67 -6.51
CA PHE A 103 6.38 2.64 -5.59
C PHE A 103 5.92 2.88 -4.15
N LYS A 104 5.96 4.13 -3.67
CA LYS A 104 5.45 4.50 -2.34
C LYS A 104 3.98 4.17 -2.23
N GLN A 105 3.17 4.58 -3.21
CA GLN A 105 1.74 4.32 -3.24
C GLN A 105 1.44 2.82 -3.25
N TRP A 106 2.07 2.09 -4.18
CA TRP A 106 1.93 0.63 -4.27
C TRP A 106 2.32 -0.09 -2.96
N ALA A 107 3.42 0.33 -2.33
CA ALA A 107 3.87 -0.27 -1.07
C ALA A 107 2.89 -0.01 0.08
N MET A 108 2.28 1.19 0.11
CA MET A 108 1.23 1.55 1.06
C MET A 108 -0.01 0.69 0.88
N GLU A 109 -0.54 0.59 -0.34
CA GLU A 109 -1.72 -0.24 -0.68
C GLU A 109 -1.49 -1.71 -0.33
N ARG A 110 -0.31 -2.24 -0.65
CA ARG A 110 0.04 -3.64 -0.35
C ARG A 110 0.12 -3.90 1.15
N MET A 111 0.70 -2.97 1.91
CA MET A 111 0.77 -3.08 3.37
C MET A 111 -0.63 -2.96 4.00
N ALA A 112 -1.46 -2.06 3.47
CA ALA A 112 -2.85 -1.88 3.87
C ALA A 112 -3.66 -3.17 3.70
N GLU A 113 -3.66 -3.74 2.49
CA GLU A 113 -4.34 -4.98 2.17
C GLU A 113 -3.90 -6.12 3.10
N LYS A 114 -2.58 -6.25 3.34
CA LYS A 114 -2.03 -7.25 4.25
C LYS A 114 -2.57 -7.09 5.67
N MET A 115 -2.65 -5.85 6.16
CA MET A 115 -3.15 -5.58 7.51
C MET A 115 -4.65 -5.77 7.64
N ILE A 116 -5.41 -5.32 6.64
CA ILE A 116 -6.85 -5.51 6.56
C ILE A 116 -7.16 -7.01 6.59
N LYS A 117 -6.52 -7.83 5.74
CA LYS A 117 -6.70 -9.29 5.73
C LYS A 117 -6.37 -9.92 7.08
N LYS A 118 -5.29 -9.49 7.73
CA LYS A 118 -4.90 -9.98 9.06
C LYS A 118 -5.97 -9.62 10.11
N ALA A 119 -6.44 -8.38 10.14
CA ALA A 119 -7.48 -7.94 11.07
C ALA A 119 -8.84 -8.59 10.77
N TRP A 120 -9.13 -8.82 9.49
CA TRP A 120 -10.34 -9.49 9.03
C TRP A 120 -10.43 -10.90 9.58
N SER A 121 -9.35 -11.68 9.53
CA SER A 121 -9.34 -13.04 10.11
C SER A 121 -9.61 -13.08 11.62
N ILE A 122 -9.44 -11.95 12.32
CA ILE A 122 -9.69 -11.84 13.76
C ILE A 122 -11.15 -11.45 14.01
N HIS A 123 -11.65 -10.43 13.31
CA HIS A 123 -13.01 -9.89 13.51
C HIS A 123 -14.09 -10.68 12.79
N PHE A 124 -13.76 -11.33 11.67
CA PHE A 124 -14.67 -12.15 10.86
C PHE A 124 -14.08 -13.53 10.56
N PRO A 125 -14.00 -14.44 11.56
CA PRO A 125 -13.36 -15.76 11.37
C PRO A 125 -14.06 -16.65 10.32
N TYR A 126 -15.36 -16.46 10.12
CA TYR A 126 -16.20 -17.29 9.26
C TYR A 126 -16.55 -16.64 7.90
N CYS A 127 -16.11 -15.41 7.66
CA CYS A 127 -16.35 -14.71 6.39
C CYS A 127 -15.02 -14.56 5.66
N ASP A 128 -14.93 -15.13 4.46
CA ASP A 128 -13.75 -14.96 3.62
C ASP A 128 -13.62 -13.50 3.14
N TYR A 129 -12.41 -12.96 3.20
CA TYR A 129 -12.16 -11.58 2.81
C TYR A 129 -12.47 -11.35 1.33
N GLU A 130 -11.98 -12.23 0.45
CA GLU A 130 -12.11 -12.04 -1.01
C GLU A 130 -13.58 -11.99 -1.43
N THR A 131 -14.44 -12.72 -0.73
CA THR A 131 -15.87 -12.80 -1.06
C THR A 131 -16.70 -11.67 -0.45
N PHE A 132 -16.40 -11.23 0.78
CA PHE A 132 -17.30 -10.36 1.55
C PHE A 132 -16.79 -8.92 1.73
N HIS A 133 -15.54 -8.61 1.41
CA HIS A 133 -14.96 -7.29 1.67
C HIS A 133 -15.72 -6.13 1.01
N GLU A 134 -16.15 -6.27 -0.25
CA GLU A 134 -16.92 -5.23 -0.96
C GLU A 134 -18.31 -5.03 -0.34
N LYS A 135 -19.00 -6.13 -0.01
CA LYS A 135 -20.33 -6.08 0.62
C LYS A 135 -20.28 -5.40 1.98
N VAL A 136 -19.29 -5.76 2.80
CA VAL A 136 -19.10 -5.15 4.11
C VAL A 136 -18.74 -3.67 3.99
N ALA A 137 -17.94 -3.28 3.00
CA ALA A 137 -17.69 -1.87 2.72
C ALA A 137 -18.97 -1.10 2.37
N LYS A 138 -19.88 -1.72 1.61
CA LYS A 138 -21.21 -1.16 1.31
C LYS A 138 -22.06 -1.02 2.57
N PHE A 139 -22.22 -2.08 3.36
CA PHE A 139 -23.00 -2.04 4.61
C PHE A 139 -22.46 -1.03 5.61
N TYR A 140 -21.14 -0.89 5.68
CA TYR A 140 -20.50 0.14 6.50
C TYR A 140 -20.84 1.56 5.98
N GLY A 141 -20.83 1.77 4.66
CA GLY A 141 -21.31 3.02 4.05
C GLY A 141 -22.76 3.32 4.42
N ASP A 142 -23.66 2.36 4.24
CA ASP A 142 -25.09 2.50 4.57
C ASP A 142 -25.30 2.80 6.07
N ALA A 143 -24.51 2.19 6.96
CA ALA A 143 -24.57 2.44 8.39
C ALA A 143 -24.18 3.88 8.75
N LEU A 144 -23.16 4.42 8.07
CA LEU A 144 -22.72 5.81 8.27
C LEU A 144 -23.77 6.80 7.77
N GLU A 145 -24.39 6.56 6.62
CA GLU A 145 -25.48 7.39 6.09
C GLU A 145 -26.70 7.41 7.02
N LYS A 146 -26.99 6.29 7.66
CA LYS A 146 -28.05 6.15 8.67
C LYS A 146 -27.68 6.72 10.05
N GLY A 147 -26.48 7.28 10.20
CA GLY A 147 -26.01 7.86 11.47
C GLY A 147 -25.76 6.83 12.58
N VAL A 148 -25.53 5.56 12.23
CA VAL A 148 -25.21 4.52 13.21
C VAL A 148 -23.78 4.74 13.71
N THR A 149 -23.57 4.71 15.03
CA THR A 149 -22.27 4.98 15.64
C THR A 149 -21.83 3.88 16.60
N GLY A 150 -20.50 3.73 16.75
CA GLY A 150 -19.89 2.85 17.76
C GLY A 150 -20.27 1.38 17.61
N ALA A 151 -20.62 0.74 18.73
CA ALA A 151 -20.96 -0.68 18.79
C ALA A 151 -22.17 -1.07 17.91
N ASN A 152 -23.06 -0.12 17.62
CA ASN A 152 -24.23 -0.38 16.79
C ASN A 152 -23.85 -0.63 15.31
N ILE A 153 -22.69 -0.13 14.85
CA ILE A 153 -22.21 -0.37 13.49
C ILE A 153 -21.85 -1.85 13.31
N GLU A 154 -21.12 -2.41 14.27
CA GLU A 154 -20.72 -3.81 14.24
C GLU A 154 -21.96 -4.72 14.22
N MET A 155 -22.93 -4.46 15.09
CA MET A 155 -24.19 -5.19 15.12
C MET A 155 -24.97 -5.05 13.80
N TYR A 156 -25.04 -3.84 13.22
CA TYR A 156 -25.70 -3.61 11.94
C TYR A 156 -25.09 -4.44 10.81
N ILE A 157 -23.76 -4.42 10.70
CA ILE A 157 -23.04 -5.17 9.66
C ILE A 157 -23.21 -6.68 9.85
N MET A 158 -23.07 -7.18 11.09
CA MET A 158 -23.25 -8.60 11.38
C MET A 158 -24.68 -9.08 11.08
N ASN A 159 -25.69 -8.28 11.43
CA ASN A 159 -27.08 -8.59 11.10
C ASN A 159 -27.32 -8.61 9.59
N ALA A 160 -26.81 -7.61 8.86
CA ALA A 160 -26.91 -7.56 7.40
C ALA A 160 -26.24 -8.78 6.74
N LEU A 161 -25.07 -9.19 7.22
CA LEU A 161 -24.37 -10.39 6.75
C LEU A 161 -25.14 -11.68 7.06
N SER A 162 -25.83 -11.75 8.21
CA SER A 162 -26.61 -12.93 8.60
C SER A 162 -27.87 -13.14 7.75
N LEU A 163 -28.47 -12.05 7.27
CA LEU A 163 -29.69 -12.05 6.45
C LEU A 163 -29.41 -12.41 4.98
N GLU A 164 -28.15 -12.34 4.55
CA GLU A 164 -27.70 -12.71 3.20
C GLU A 164 -27.24 -14.17 3.06
N LYS A 165 -27.22 -14.95 4.15
CA LYS A 165 -26.95 -16.40 4.10
C LYS A 165 -28.13 -17.17 3.52
#